data_AF-A0AAU7CAL4-F1
#
_entry.id   AF-A0AAU7CAL4-F1
#
_cell.length_a   1.000
_cell.length_b   1.000
_cell.length_c   1.000
_cell.angle_alpha   90.00
_cell.angle_beta   90.00
_cell.angle_gamma   90.00
#
_symmetry.space_group_name_H-M   'P 1'
#
loop_
_entity.id
_entity.type
_entity.pdbx_description
1 polymer ?
#
loop_
_entity_poly.entity_id
_entity_poly.type
_entity_poly.pdbx_seq_one_letter_code
_entity_poly.pdbx_strand_id
1 'polypeptide(L)'
;MMIRFPRAIRLALPIGFASTLMAAAPAEVRMPVREFDDQGYHIRLDLSRQVIGIEIPEDQDNDPRGSTEPPIAPTLQGMNGSFISASVLSQKAKQFDDGLYAAIELAAQNGLGKFQGKGALLQAVAKACESLTVVKPESPPAIVLAAGRLGNPTFPISPTAEPAVKATVAAFLGDSLRSKPIGFYTWSSALEAIFRQDRMLQTELKGQADIEALARAIHANPKARATYEAYLSLISRMTNPLATDSLEGPIKQLDEGRIAPTDRPLAFFPASRAHETDLIMRLFGDQPIPEGFSLVDEMIKRIQAGTIDLRPTQKSGWYDRQTWALEPLVIPERMPEASHLRTEPSYRKQLLELFKGILALTRETHIKQLLIPAPGSAAPGQEPVTIHIAPELAAEPLPTYYLRRGESYRFIRSVLEDTFGPEALRKIHREAASGAAAMDLATELEQMQGLFLGASATVSRQLGMATEGDRTIFQRWADSMATDPDLAKDARMMVPLFFDRGRNKTKVWVFLGWSQRPAHLWFVTPPSAEVTQNGRKVDSTKVKLDFDSRYHSLPYPVTAEIYVTKILNRDEFRRHCDRHKTRTTILENLQ
;
A
#
# COMPACT_ATOMS: atom_id res chain seq x y z
N MET A 1 -39.19 77.56 7.86
CA MET A 1 -38.17 78.61 8.11
C MET A 1 -37.34 78.17 9.30
N MET A 2 -36.05 78.57 9.34
CA MET A 2 -35.02 78.16 10.33
C MET A 2 -34.59 76.68 10.31
N ILE A 3 -33.28 76.49 10.43
CA ILE A 3 -32.56 75.20 10.51
C ILE A 3 -32.00 75.09 11.93
N ARG A 4 -32.11 73.91 12.58
CA ARG A 4 -31.22 73.51 13.69
C ARG A 4 -30.94 72.00 13.66
N PHE A 5 -29.66 71.63 13.74
CA PHE A 5 -29.18 70.25 13.82
C PHE A 5 -29.28 69.70 15.26
N PRO A 6 -29.59 68.39 15.43
CA PRO A 6 -29.34 67.68 16.68
C PRO A 6 -27.95 67.00 16.70
N ARG A 7 -27.18 67.36 17.73
CA ARG A 7 -26.06 66.67 18.42
C ARG A 7 -25.37 65.44 17.79
N ALA A 8 -24.04 65.47 17.84
CA ALA A 8 -23.14 64.39 17.40
C ALA A 8 -23.32 63.06 18.15
N ILE A 9 -23.16 61.96 17.40
CA ILE A 9 -23.04 60.59 17.92
C ILE A 9 -21.58 60.35 18.35
N ARG A 10 -21.36 59.80 19.55
CA ARG A 10 -20.04 59.29 19.95
C ARG A 10 -19.82 57.93 19.28
N LEU A 11 -18.81 57.80 18.42
CA LEU A 11 -18.29 56.49 18.05
C LEU A 11 -17.63 55.86 19.29
N ALA A 12 -17.94 54.59 19.56
CA ALA A 12 -17.14 53.76 20.45
C ALA A 12 -15.97 53.15 19.65
N LEU A 13 -14.76 53.21 20.18
CA LEU A 13 -13.67 52.39 19.65
C LEU A 13 -13.88 50.93 20.08
N PRO A 14 -13.63 49.94 19.20
CA PRO A 14 -13.52 48.54 19.63
C PRO A 14 -12.26 48.36 20.48
N ILE A 15 -12.37 47.58 21.56
CA ILE A 15 -11.23 47.21 22.40
C ILE A 15 -10.38 46.21 21.63
N GLY A 16 -9.17 46.61 21.26
CA GLY A 16 -8.21 45.72 20.61
C GLY A 16 -7.69 44.67 21.58
N PHE A 17 -8.02 43.40 21.35
CA PHE A 17 -7.36 42.29 22.02
C PHE A 17 -5.91 42.19 21.54
N ALA A 18 -4.97 42.58 22.40
CA ALA A 18 -3.55 42.35 22.18
C ALA A 18 -3.23 40.87 22.41
N SER A 19 -3.41 40.04 21.37
CA SER A 19 -3.02 38.63 21.39
C SER A 19 -1.51 38.52 21.51
N THR A 20 -1.03 38.20 22.72
CA THR A 20 0.40 37.98 23.00
C THR A 20 0.92 36.81 22.18
N LEU A 21 1.61 37.11 21.07
CA LEU A 21 2.42 36.16 20.33
C LEU A 21 3.62 35.75 21.20
N MET A 22 3.42 34.77 22.07
CA MET A 22 4.52 33.97 22.59
C MET A 22 5.11 33.20 21.42
N ALA A 23 6.20 33.72 20.86
CA ALA A 23 7.06 32.96 19.97
C ALA A 23 7.52 31.72 20.74
N ALA A 24 7.16 30.53 20.26
CA ALA A 24 7.76 29.30 20.76
C ALA A 24 9.28 29.41 20.59
N ALA A 25 10.03 29.08 21.63
CA ALA A 25 11.48 28.98 21.51
C ALA A 25 11.81 28.00 20.37
N PRO A 26 12.81 28.28 19.51
CA PRO A 26 13.18 27.37 18.45
C PRO A 26 13.53 26.01 19.07
N ALA A 27 12.93 24.93 18.57
CA ALA A 27 13.20 23.59 19.04
C ALA A 27 14.72 23.35 18.97
N GLU A 28 15.31 22.93 20.09
CA GLU A 28 16.75 22.71 20.20
C GLU A 28 17.12 21.53 19.29
N VAL A 29 17.68 21.83 18.11
CA VAL A 29 18.03 20.84 17.09
C VAL A 29 19.15 19.95 17.61
N ARG A 30 18.75 18.86 18.28
CA ARG A 30 19.68 17.90 18.86
C ARG A 30 20.54 17.30 17.77
N MET A 31 21.85 17.53 17.88
CA MET A 31 22.83 16.92 16.98
C MET A 31 22.67 15.39 16.97
N PRO A 32 22.73 14.73 15.80
CA PRO A 32 22.62 13.28 15.70
C PRO A 32 23.90 12.64 16.23
N VAL A 33 23.88 12.31 17.52
CA VAL A 33 25.01 11.74 18.26
C VAL A 33 24.77 10.26 18.56
N ARG A 34 25.84 9.45 18.47
CA ARG A 34 25.90 8.07 18.93
C ARG A 34 26.98 7.96 20.01
N GLU A 35 26.61 7.52 21.20
CA GLU A 35 27.50 7.32 22.36
C GLU A 35 27.49 5.85 22.76
N PHE A 36 28.67 5.30 23.05
CA PHE A 36 28.85 3.92 23.53
C PHE A 36 30.19 3.79 24.26
N ASP A 37 30.31 2.75 25.08
CA ASP A 37 31.54 2.40 25.79
C ASP A 37 32.16 1.14 25.19
N ASP A 38 33.46 1.15 24.90
CA ASP A 38 34.24 -0.02 24.50
C ASP A 38 35.63 -0.02 25.12
N GLN A 39 36.13 -1.19 25.53
CA GLN A 39 37.49 -1.40 26.08
C GLN A 39 37.92 -0.41 27.20
N GLY A 40 36.96 0.14 27.96
CA GLY A 40 37.23 1.13 29.01
C GLY A 40 37.37 2.58 28.53
N TYR A 41 36.94 2.85 27.30
CA TYR A 41 36.81 4.19 26.71
C TYR A 41 35.33 4.48 26.43
N HIS A 42 34.93 5.74 26.60
CA HIS A 42 33.63 6.26 26.19
C HIS A 42 33.78 7.03 24.88
N ILE A 43 33.07 6.60 23.84
CA ILE A 43 33.19 7.10 22.46
C ILE A 43 31.91 7.82 22.07
N ARG A 44 32.03 9.10 21.76
CA ARG A 44 30.98 9.98 21.26
C ARG A 44 31.20 10.30 19.78
N LEU A 45 30.24 9.94 18.94
CA LEU A 45 30.28 10.17 17.49
C LEU A 45 29.26 11.22 17.08
N ASP A 46 29.71 12.29 16.43
CA ASP A 46 28.88 13.21 15.67
C ASP A 46 28.66 12.64 14.26
N LEU A 47 27.43 12.24 13.98
CA LEU A 47 27.02 11.61 12.72
C LEU A 47 26.69 12.64 11.63
N SER A 48 26.59 13.95 11.96
CA SER A 48 26.02 14.97 11.06
C SER A 48 26.76 15.16 9.72
N ARG A 49 28.01 14.72 9.64
CA ARG A 49 28.87 14.80 8.44
C ARG A 49 29.21 13.45 7.82
N GLN A 50 28.72 12.34 8.39
CA GLN A 50 29.03 11.03 7.85
C GLN A 50 28.32 10.83 6.50
N VAL A 51 28.89 9.98 5.66
CA VAL A 51 28.25 9.45 4.45
C VAL A 51 28.40 7.94 4.48
N ILE A 52 27.29 7.21 4.44
CA ILE A 52 27.29 5.74 4.41
C ILE A 52 27.22 5.28 2.95
N GLY A 53 28.13 4.40 2.56
CA GLY A 53 28.08 3.69 1.30
C GLY A 53 27.27 2.41 1.44
N ILE A 54 26.51 2.07 0.39
CA ILE A 54 25.79 0.81 0.30
C ILE A 54 25.84 0.23 -1.11
N GLU A 55 26.21 -1.05 -1.18
CA GLU A 55 26.19 -1.87 -2.38
C GLU A 55 25.57 -3.23 -2.10
N ILE A 56 25.19 -3.91 -3.17
CA ILE A 56 24.91 -5.34 -3.17
C ILE A 56 25.89 -5.96 -4.15
N PRO A 57 26.81 -6.82 -3.71
CA PRO A 57 27.64 -7.61 -4.62
C PRO A 57 26.75 -8.37 -5.62
N GLU A 58 27.17 -8.47 -6.88
CA GLU A 58 26.47 -9.35 -7.82
C GLU A 58 26.63 -10.81 -7.37
N ASP A 59 25.61 -11.63 -7.64
CA ASP A 59 25.60 -13.06 -7.30
C ASP A 59 26.75 -13.76 -8.07
N GLN A 60 27.90 -13.98 -7.43
CA GLN A 60 29.04 -14.61 -8.09
C GLN A 60 28.75 -16.10 -8.34
N ASP A 61 28.63 -16.47 -9.62
CA ASP A 61 28.55 -17.84 -10.13
C ASP A 61 29.81 -18.65 -9.76
N ASN A 62 29.83 -19.13 -8.51
CA ASN A 62 30.82 -20.07 -7.99
C ASN A 62 30.38 -21.55 -8.19
N ASP A 63 29.36 -21.79 -9.03
CA ASP A 63 28.93 -23.12 -9.45
C ASP A 63 29.56 -23.49 -10.81
N PRO A 64 30.61 -24.33 -10.86
CA PRO A 64 31.26 -24.75 -12.10
C PRO A 64 30.39 -25.67 -12.98
N ARG A 65 29.10 -25.87 -12.65
CA ARG A 65 28.12 -26.66 -13.42
C ARG A 65 27.10 -25.79 -14.17
N GLY A 66 27.06 -24.48 -13.86
CA GLY A 66 26.27 -23.47 -14.57
C GLY A 66 24.82 -23.32 -14.09
N SER A 67 24.48 -22.11 -13.64
CA SER A 67 23.11 -21.63 -13.38
C SER A 67 22.31 -22.41 -12.32
N THR A 68 22.67 -22.23 -11.05
CA THR A 68 21.78 -22.52 -9.91
C THR A 68 21.06 -21.25 -9.44
N GLU A 69 19.85 -20.98 -9.98
CA GLU A 69 18.99 -19.87 -9.51
C GLU A 69 18.78 -19.96 -7.97
N PRO A 70 18.84 -18.84 -7.23
CA PRO A 70 18.75 -18.87 -5.77
C PRO A 70 17.38 -19.41 -5.30
N PRO A 71 17.34 -20.19 -4.20
CA PRO A 71 16.16 -20.94 -3.79
C PRO A 71 15.01 -20.01 -3.38
N ILE A 72 13.84 -20.24 -3.98
CA ILE A 72 12.64 -19.42 -3.80
C ILE A 72 11.82 -19.93 -2.62
N ALA A 73 11.80 -19.18 -1.51
CA ALA A 73 11.01 -19.53 -0.33
C ALA A 73 9.58 -18.92 -0.36
N PRO A 74 8.68 -19.31 0.58
CA PRO A 74 7.38 -18.66 0.75
C PRO A 74 7.31 -17.60 1.87
N THR A 75 8.18 -17.61 2.91
CA THR A 75 8.09 -16.69 4.09
C THR A 75 9.43 -16.53 4.89
N LEU A 76 9.81 -15.29 5.31
CA LEU A 76 10.79 -14.82 6.36
C LEU A 76 10.33 -15.26 7.76
N GLN A 77 9.84 -16.48 7.91
CA GLN A 77 10.07 -17.15 9.17
C GLN A 77 11.49 -17.73 9.10
N GLY A 78 12.31 -17.43 10.10
CA GLY A 78 13.71 -17.89 10.18
C GLY A 78 14.75 -17.08 9.37
N MET A 79 14.36 -16.03 8.65
CA MET A 79 15.27 -15.30 7.73
C MET A 79 15.70 -13.94 8.28
N ASN A 80 15.73 -13.82 9.60
CA ASN A 80 15.86 -12.55 10.32
C ASN A 80 17.33 -12.17 10.50
N GLY A 81 17.63 -10.87 10.42
CA GLY A 81 18.90 -10.28 10.84
C GLY A 81 18.66 -9.04 11.69
N SER A 82 19.72 -8.47 12.26
CA SER A 82 19.69 -7.20 13.02
C SER A 82 19.47 -5.96 12.14
N PHE A 83 19.44 -6.12 10.81
CA PHE A 83 19.19 -5.10 9.81
C PHE A 83 17.89 -5.41 9.08
N ILE A 84 16.90 -4.53 9.23
CA ILE A 84 15.53 -4.72 8.75
C ILE A 84 15.38 -4.10 7.36
N SER A 85 15.19 -4.93 6.34
CA SER A 85 14.92 -4.38 4.99
C SER A 85 13.56 -3.70 4.90
N ALA A 86 13.46 -2.77 3.95
CA ALA A 86 12.19 -2.25 3.49
C ALA A 86 11.25 -3.39 3.05
N SER A 87 11.77 -4.48 2.48
CA SER A 87 10.99 -5.69 2.18
C SER A 87 10.30 -6.33 3.41
N VAL A 88 10.92 -6.37 4.61
CA VAL A 88 10.22 -6.90 5.80
C VAL A 88 9.04 -6.01 6.18
N LEU A 89 9.27 -4.70 6.22
CA LEU A 89 8.27 -3.72 6.58
C LEU A 89 7.13 -3.67 5.55
N SER A 90 7.45 -3.81 4.26
CA SER A 90 6.47 -3.93 3.17
C SER A 90 5.59 -5.17 3.29
N GLN A 91 6.14 -6.29 3.76
CA GLN A 91 5.33 -7.47 4.11
C GLN A 91 4.44 -7.22 5.34
N LYS A 92 4.97 -6.59 6.40
CA LYS A 92 4.16 -6.29 7.59
C LYS A 92 2.98 -5.38 7.22
N ALA A 93 3.25 -4.36 6.42
CA ALA A 93 2.25 -3.53 5.76
C ALA A 93 1.25 -4.37 4.96
N LYS A 94 1.69 -5.31 4.10
CA LYS A 94 0.77 -6.18 3.34
C LYS A 94 -0.28 -6.84 4.22
N GLN A 95 0.11 -7.62 5.24
CA GLN A 95 -0.85 -8.47 5.95
C GLN A 95 -1.80 -7.63 6.81
N PHE A 96 -1.35 -6.44 7.20
CA PHE A 96 -2.21 -5.42 7.73
C PHE A 96 -3.18 -4.87 6.67
N ASP A 97 -2.68 -4.35 5.55
CA ASP A 97 -3.45 -3.70 4.48
C ASP A 97 -4.53 -4.62 3.87
N ASP A 98 -4.18 -5.88 3.55
CA ASP A 98 -5.10 -6.90 3.01
C ASP A 98 -6.25 -7.20 4.00
N GLY A 99 -5.91 -7.26 5.29
CA GLY A 99 -6.87 -7.56 6.37
C GLY A 99 -7.72 -6.36 6.78
N LEU A 100 -7.19 -5.14 6.65
CA LEU A 100 -7.93 -3.90 6.77
C LEU A 100 -8.99 -3.84 5.66
N TYR A 101 -8.61 -4.03 4.39
CA TYR A 101 -9.55 -4.03 3.28
C TYR A 101 -10.64 -5.10 3.47
N ALA A 102 -10.27 -6.34 3.82
CA ALA A 102 -11.24 -7.41 4.11
C ALA A 102 -12.23 -7.04 5.23
N ALA A 103 -11.74 -6.46 6.34
CA ALA A 103 -12.58 -6.02 7.44
C ALA A 103 -13.53 -4.86 7.08
N ILE A 104 -13.03 -3.90 6.30
CA ILE A 104 -13.84 -2.75 5.84
C ILE A 104 -14.87 -3.18 4.78
N GLU A 105 -14.57 -4.14 3.92
CA GLU A 105 -15.57 -4.72 3.00
C GLU A 105 -16.71 -5.41 3.76
N LEU A 106 -16.41 -6.17 4.82
CA LEU A 106 -17.46 -6.76 5.68
C LEU A 106 -18.26 -5.69 6.43
N ALA A 107 -17.62 -4.65 6.95
CA ALA A 107 -18.30 -3.53 7.62
C ALA A 107 -19.17 -2.71 6.64
N ALA A 108 -18.70 -2.50 5.41
CA ALA A 108 -19.44 -1.83 4.34
C ALA A 108 -20.54 -2.72 3.76
N GLN A 109 -20.43 -4.04 3.77
CA GLN A 109 -21.50 -4.94 3.36
C GLN A 109 -22.66 -4.95 4.36
N ASN A 110 -22.33 -5.17 5.64
CA ASN A 110 -23.30 -5.39 6.71
C ASN A 110 -23.87 -4.11 7.33
N GLY A 111 -23.12 -3.00 7.23
CA GLY A 111 -23.41 -1.75 7.93
C GLY A 111 -22.76 -1.70 9.33
N LEU A 112 -22.25 -0.53 9.71
CA LEU A 112 -21.66 -0.28 11.01
C LEU A 112 -21.67 1.22 11.36
N GLY A 113 -22.00 1.55 12.62
CA GLY A 113 -21.99 2.92 13.11
C GLY A 113 -22.98 3.80 12.34
N LYS A 114 -22.46 4.81 11.63
CA LYS A 114 -23.26 5.71 10.77
C LYS A 114 -23.66 5.08 9.43
N PHE A 115 -22.97 4.03 8.98
CA PHE A 115 -23.10 3.46 7.64
C PHE A 115 -24.10 2.29 7.62
N GLN A 116 -25.11 2.31 6.76
CA GLN A 116 -26.23 1.33 6.81
C GLN A 116 -25.96 0.01 6.06
N GLY A 117 -24.90 -0.07 5.25
CA GLY A 117 -24.49 -1.30 4.57
C GLY A 117 -25.00 -1.44 3.12
N LYS A 118 -24.16 -1.99 2.25
CA LYS A 118 -24.49 -2.32 0.85
C LYS A 118 -25.71 -3.25 0.76
N GLY A 119 -25.85 -4.21 1.67
CA GLY A 119 -26.98 -5.14 1.67
C GLY A 119 -28.34 -4.45 1.82
N ALA A 120 -28.45 -3.51 2.77
CA ALA A 120 -29.67 -2.74 2.99
C ALA A 120 -29.98 -1.77 1.83
N LEU A 121 -28.95 -1.14 1.27
CA LEU A 121 -29.03 -0.31 0.06
C LEU A 121 -29.59 -1.11 -1.13
N LEU A 122 -29.00 -2.27 -1.45
CA LEU A 122 -29.43 -3.10 -2.58
C LEU A 122 -30.85 -3.61 -2.39
N GLN A 123 -31.22 -4.05 -1.18
CA GLN A 123 -32.59 -4.49 -0.88
C GLN A 123 -33.62 -3.36 -1.07
N ALA A 124 -33.27 -2.14 -0.68
CA ALA A 124 -34.13 -0.97 -0.84
C ALA A 124 -34.33 -0.59 -2.32
N VAL A 125 -33.25 -0.58 -3.11
CA VAL A 125 -33.30 -0.23 -4.54
C VAL A 125 -34.01 -1.33 -5.34
N ALA A 126 -33.70 -2.60 -5.10
CA ALA A 126 -34.33 -3.75 -5.77
C ALA A 126 -35.87 -3.70 -5.64
N LYS A 127 -36.38 -3.54 -4.42
CA LYS A 127 -37.82 -3.46 -4.14
C LYS A 127 -38.52 -2.31 -4.89
N ALA A 128 -37.83 -1.18 -5.08
CA ALA A 128 -38.36 -0.06 -5.86
C ALA A 128 -38.31 -0.35 -7.38
N CYS A 129 -37.20 -0.88 -7.89
CA CYS A 129 -37.04 -1.16 -9.33
C CYS A 129 -38.05 -2.17 -9.87
N GLU A 130 -38.36 -3.25 -9.12
CA GLU A 130 -39.39 -4.22 -9.51
C GLU A 130 -40.81 -3.61 -9.64
N SER A 131 -41.04 -2.41 -9.07
CA SER A 131 -42.29 -1.66 -9.21
C SER A 131 -42.29 -0.58 -10.31
N LEU A 132 -41.13 -0.31 -10.93
CA LEU A 132 -40.93 0.81 -11.86
C LEU A 132 -40.72 0.38 -13.32
N THR A 133 -40.19 -0.82 -13.58
CA THR A 133 -39.86 -1.29 -14.94
C THR A 133 -39.88 -2.82 -15.03
N VAL A 134 -39.98 -3.35 -16.26
CA VAL A 134 -39.95 -4.79 -16.54
C VAL A 134 -38.50 -5.26 -16.59
N VAL A 135 -38.11 -6.07 -15.60
CA VAL A 135 -36.75 -6.63 -15.47
C VAL A 135 -36.44 -7.57 -16.65
N LYS A 136 -35.43 -7.20 -17.45
CA LYS A 136 -34.92 -7.99 -18.59
C LYS A 136 -33.49 -8.47 -18.32
N PRO A 137 -33.01 -9.57 -18.93
CA PRO A 137 -31.60 -9.97 -18.83
C PRO A 137 -30.66 -8.80 -19.13
N GLU A 138 -29.59 -8.64 -18.35
CA GLU A 138 -28.57 -7.59 -18.47
C GLU A 138 -29.07 -6.13 -18.33
N SER A 139 -30.37 -5.91 -18.08
CA SER A 139 -30.89 -4.56 -17.78
C SER A 139 -30.36 -4.04 -16.43
N PRO A 140 -30.23 -2.72 -16.23
CA PRO A 140 -29.77 -2.14 -14.97
C PRO A 140 -30.52 -2.65 -13.70
N PRO A 141 -31.85 -2.86 -13.69
CA PRO A 141 -32.56 -3.54 -12.61
C PRO A 141 -32.09 -4.99 -12.38
N ALA A 142 -31.88 -5.76 -13.47
CA ALA A 142 -31.41 -7.14 -13.37
C ALA A 142 -29.98 -7.23 -12.85
N ILE A 143 -29.11 -6.28 -13.19
CA ILE A 143 -27.75 -6.16 -12.65
C ILE A 143 -27.79 -5.96 -11.13
N VAL A 144 -28.65 -5.06 -10.63
CA VAL A 144 -28.79 -4.82 -9.17
C VAL A 144 -29.41 -6.01 -8.43
N LEU A 145 -30.43 -6.65 -8.99
CA LEU A 145 -31.04 -7.87 -8.42
C LEU A 145 -30.05 -9.06 -8.45
N ALA A 146 -29.27 -9.21 -9.52
CA ALA A 146 -28.23 -10.23 -9.65
C ALA A 146 -27.09 -10.01 -8.66
N ALA A 147 -26.66 -8.77 -8.46
CA ALA A 147 -25.69 -8.43 -7.43
C ALA A 147 -26.22 -8.76 -6.03
N GLY A 148 -27.48 -8.43 -5.74
CA GLY A 148 -28.15 -8.82 -4.50
C GLY A 148 -28.12 -10.32 -4.24
N ARG A 149 -28.47 -11.14 -5.26
CA ARG A 149 -28.40 -12.62 -5.20
C ARG A 149 -26.96 -13.14 -5.03
N LEU A 150 -25.96 -12.48 -5.62
CA LEU A 150 -24.55 -12.85 -5.50
C LEU A 150 -23.95 -12.51 -4.13
N GLY A 151 -24.35 -11.37 -3.54
CA GLY A 151 -23.95 -10.94 -2.20
C GLY A 151 -24.71 -11.65 -1.07
N ASN A 152 -25.95 -12.10 -1.33
CA ASN A 152 -26.75 -12.90 -0.42
C ASN A 152 -27.64 -13.89 -1.21
N PRO A 153 -27.42 -15.22 -1.10
CA PRO A 153 -28.28 -16.21 -1.75
C PRO A 153 -29.77 -16.10 -1.40
N THR A 154 -30.11 -15.62 -0.19
CA THR A 154 -31.50 -15.43 0.28
C THR A 154 -32.14 -14.11 -0.14
N PHE A 155 -31.46 -13.29 -0.96
CA PHE A 155 -31.96 -12.00 -1.41
C PHE A 155 -33.35 -12.13 -2.08
N PRO A 156 -34.33 -11.26 -1.74
CA PRO A 156 -35.69 -11.35 -2.27
C PRO A 156 -35.73 -10.90 -3.74
N ILE A 157 -36.38 -11.71 -4.59
CA ILE A 157 -36.58 -11.43 -6.02
C ILE A 157 -37.98 -11.92 -6.37
N SER A 158 -38.71 -11.14 -7.18
CA SER A 158 -40.05 -11.52 -7.65
C SER A 158 -40.00 -12.72 -8.61
N PRO A 159 -41.03 -13.60 -8.64
CA PRO A 159 -41.11 -14.69 -9.62
C PRO A 159 -41.06 -14.22 -11.07
N THR A 160 -41.45 -12.96 -11.33
CA THR A 160 -41.36 -12.29 -12.63
C THR A 160 -39.95 -11.87 -13.02
N ALA A 161 -39.09 -11.50 -12.07
CA ALA A 161 -37.72 -11.08 -12.34
C ALA A 161 -36.71 -12.25 -12.32
N GLU A 162 -36.98 -13.31 -11.55
CA GLU A 162 -36.07 -14.45 -11.35
C GLU A 162 -35.48 -15.04 -12.65
N PRO A 163 -36.22 -15.22 -13.77
CA PRO A 163 -35.63 -15.71 -15.02
C PRO A 163 -34.57 -14.78 -15.61
N ALA A 164 -34.82 -13.48 -15.58
CA ALA A 164 -33.90 -12.45 -16.08
C ALA A 164 -32.66 -12.33 -15.19
N VAL A 165 -32.84 -12.43 -13.87
CA VAL A 165 -31.73 -12.41 -12.91
C VAL A 165 -30.86 -13.66 -13.05
N LYS A 166 -31.48 -14.85 -13.14
CA LYS A 166 -30.75 -16.11 -13.35
C LYS A 166 -29.91 -16.11 -14.62
N ALA A 167 -30.44 -15.57 -15.73
CA ALA A 167 -29.68 -15.39 -16.96
C ALA A 167 -28.49 -14.43 -16.78
N THR A 168 -28.71 -13.28 -16.13
CA THR A 168 -27.66 -12.27 -15.86
C THR A 168 -26.55 -12.81 -14.96
N VAL A 169 -26.90 -13.57 -13.91
CA VAL A 169 -25.93 -14.27 -13.05
C VAL A 169 -25.14 -15.32 -13.83
N ALA A 170 -25.81 -16.13 -14.66
CA ALA A 170 -25.14 -17.17 -15.44
C ALA A 170 -24.15 -16.60 -16.47
N ALA A 171 -24.51 -15.53 -17.17
CA ALA A 171 -23.64 -14.83 -18.11
C ALA A 171 -22.39 -14.28 -17.40
N PHE A 172 -22.57 -13.61 -16.26
CA PHE A 172 -21.45 -13.06 -15.47
C PHE A 172 -20.52 -14.15 -14.90
N LEU A 173 -21.06 -15.26 -14.39
CA LEU A 173 -20.25 -16.37 -13.88
C LEU A 173 -19.54 -17.17 -15.00
N GLY A 174 -20.02 -17.08 -16.25
CA GLY A 174 -19.30 -17.57 -17.42
C GLY A 174 -18.02 -16.78 -17.74
N ASP A 175 -18.02 -15.47 -17.46
CA ASP A 175 -16.83 -14.63 -17.55
C ASP A 175 -15.96 -14.79 -16.29
N SER A 176 -15.08 -15.79 -16.32
CA SER A 176 -14.14 -16.05 -15.22
C SER A 176 -13.09 -14.94 -15.00
N LEU A 177 -12.83 -14.08 -15.98
CA LEU A 177 -11.94 -12.92 -15.84
C LEU A 177 -12.61 -11.80 -15.02
N ARG A 178 -13.94 -11.67 -15.11
CA ARG A 178 -14.71 -10.71 -14.32
C ARG A 178 -15.14 -11.23 -12.95
N SER A 179 -15.50 -12.52 -12.85
CA SER A 179 -16.26 -13.07 -11.71
C SER A 179 -15.49 -13.94 -10.71
N LYS A 180 -14.26 -14.38 -11.03
CA LYS A 180 -13.45 -15.23 -10.14
C LYS A 180 -12.80 -14.43 -9.01
N PRO A 181 -13.07 -14.74 -7.72
CA PRO A 181 -12.42 -14.07 -6.60
C PRO A 181 -10.90 -14.28 -6.58
N ILE A 182 -10.18 -13.23 -6.21
CA ILE A 182 -8.72 -13.15 -6.11
C ILE A 182 -8.31 -12.34 -4.87
N GLY A 183 -7.03 -12.31 -4.52
CA GLY A 183 -6.56 -11.52 -3.37
C GLY A 183 -7.06 -12.05 -2.02
N PHE A 184 -7.38 -11.14 -1.09
CA PHE A 184 -8.01 -11.48 0.19
C PHE A 184 -9.46 -11.98 0.03
N TYR A 185 -10.10 -11.78 -1.12
CA TYR A 185 -11.50 -12.17 -1.30
C TYR A 185 -11.74 -13.68 -1.27
N THR A 186 -10.69 -14.52 -1.35
CA THR A 186 -10.79 -15.98 -1.18
C THR A 186 -10.68 -16.44 0.28
N TRP A 187 -10.62 -15.53 1.27
CA TRP A 187 -10.47 -15.89 2.68
C TRP A 187 -11.79 -16.35 3.35
N SER A 188 -12.94 -15.92 2.84
CA SER A 188 -14.25 -16.38 3.34
C SER A 188 -15.31 -16.33 2.24
N SER A 189 -16.35 -17.14 2.37
CA SER A 189 -17.49 -17.15 1.45
C SER A 189 -18.23 -15.80 1.41
N ALA A 190 -18.23 -15.05 2.52
CA ALA A 190 -18.77 -13.70 2.58
C ALA A 190 -17.96 -12.71 1.72
N LEU A 191 -16.63 -12.78 1.77
CA LEU A 191 -15.77 -11.97 0.91
C LEU A 191 -15.88 -12.38 -0.56
N GLU A 192 -15.98 -13.67 -0.88
CA GLU A 192 -16.24 -14.11 -2.26
C GLU A 192 -17.59 -13.59 -2.79
N ALA A 193 -18.63 -13.55 -1.94
CA ALA A 193 -19.95 -13.03 -2.27
C ALA A 193 -19.91 -11.52 -2.54
N ILE A 194 -19.21 -10.75 -1.69
CA ILE A 194 -18.98 -9.31 -1.88
C ILE A 194 -18.22 -9.04 -3.18
N PHE A 195 -17.15 -9.80 -3.47
CA PHE A 195 -16.41 -9.68 -4.74
C PHE A 195 -17.33 -9.84 -5.95
N ARG A 196 -18.16 -10.90 -5.97
CA ARG A 196 -19.07 -11.19 -7.08
C ARG A 196 -20.18 -10.14 -7.20
N GLN A 197 -20.73 -9.68 -6.07
CA GLN A 197 -21.71 -8.58 -6.01
C GLN A 197 -21.14 -7.29 -6.62
N ASP A 198 -20.00 -6.82 -6.14
CA ASP A 198 -19.43 -5.53 -6.56
C ASP A 198 -18.89 -5.59 -8.00
N ARG A 199 -18.34 -6.74 -8.45
CA ARG A 199 -17.94 -6.95 -9.85
C ARG A 199 -19.13 -7.06 -10.83
N MET A 200 -20.32 -7.43 -10.33
CA MET A 200 -21.58 -7.30 -11.06
C MET A 200 -22.04 -5.83 -11.13
N LEU A 201 -21.95 -5.07 -10.03
CA LEU A 201 -22.33 -3.64 -9.98
C LEU A 201 -21.37 -2.71 -10.74
N GLN A 202 -20.16 -3.20 -11.05
CA GLN A 202 -19.21 -2.61 -12.01
C GLN A 202 -19.57 -2.87 -13.50
N THR A 203 -20.70 -3.52 -13.79
CA THR A 203 -21.20 -3.65 -15.17
C THR A 203 -21.70 -2.29 -15.68
N GLU A 204 -21.37 -1.97 -16.94
CA GLU A 204 -21.87 -0.79 -17.65
C GLU A 204 -23.41 -0.83 -17.75
N LEU A 205 -24.08 0.18 -17.20
CA LEU A 205 -25.54 0.31 -17.23
C LEU A 205 -25.98 0.86 -18.59
N LYS A 206 -26.99 0.23 -19.20
CA LYS A 206 -27.48 0.57 -20.54
C LYS A 206 -28.99 0.75 -20.57
N GLY A 207 -29.46 1.68 -21.42
CA GLY A 207 -30.87 2.03 -21.58
C GLY A 207 -31.32 3.14 -20.63
N GLN A 208 -31.57 4.33 -21.16
CA GLN A 208 -31.88 5.55 -20.39
C GLN A 208 -33.04 5.35 -19.39
N ALA A 209 -34.13 4.70 -19.81
CA ALA A 209 -35.32 4.52 -18.95
C ALA A 209 -35.05 3.63 -17.72
N ASP A 210 -34.22 2.59 -17.88
CA ASP A 210 -33.87 1.68 -16.79
C ASP A 210 -32.79 2.28 -15.85
N ILE A 211 -31.91 3.14 -16.39
CA ILE A 211 -30.98 3.98 -15.61
C ILE A 211 -31.77 5.04 -14.81
N GLU A 212 -32.78 5.66 -15.41
CA GLU A 212 -33.68 6.60 -14.76
C GLU A 212 -34.49 5.92 -13.64
N ALA A 213 -34.99 4.70 -13.87
CA ALA A 213 -35.68 3.92 -12.85
C ALA A 213 -34.79 3.64 -11.63
N LEU A 214 -33.50 3.31 -11.83
CA LEU A 214 -32.53 3.18 -10.73
C LEU A 214 -32.27 4.51 -10.00
N ALA A 215 -32.05 5.60 -10.74
CA ALA A 215 -31.80 6.91 -10.15
C ALA A 215 -33.01 7.36 -9.29
N ARG A 216 -34.23 7.16 -9.79
CA ARG A 216 -35.48 7.44 -9.05
C ARG A 216 -35.65 6.52 -7.83
N ALA A 217 -35.31 5.24 -7.95
CA ALA A 217 -35.35 4.28 -6.83
C ALA A 217 -34.41 4.66 -5.67
N ILE A 218 -33.22 5.18 -5.97
CA ILE A 218 -32.29 5.70 -4.96
C ILE A 218 -32.79 7.05 -4.41
N HIS A 219 -33.16 7.98 -5.29
CA HIS A 219 -33.60 9.34 -4.94
C HIS A 219 -34.81 9.35 -3.99
N ALA A 220 -35.81 8.49 -4.26
CA ALA A 220 -37.03 8.37 -3.45
C ALA A 220 -36.80 7.79 -2.03
N ASN A 221 -35.60 7.30 -1.72
CA ASN A 221 -35.25 6.75 -0.41
C ASN A 221 -34.00 7.46 0.15
N PRO A 222 -34.16 8.49 1.01
CA PRO A 222 -33.04 9.24 1.57
C PRO A 222 -31.99 8.40 2.30
N LYS A 223 -32.37 7.25 2.88
CA LYS A 223 -31.43 6.32 3.52
C LYS A 223 -30.60 5.54 2.50
N ALA A 224 -31.23 5.09 1.40
CA ALA A 224 -30.52 4.45 0.30
C ALA A 224 -29.56 5.45 -0.36
N ARG A 225 -30.04 6.66 -0.69
CA ARG A 225 -29.21 7.74 -1.25
C ARG A 225 -27.99 8.05 -0.39
N ALA A 226 -28.18 8.34 0.90
CA ALA A 226 -27.07 8.63 1.80
C ALA A 226 -26.06 7.47 1.92
N THR A 227 -26.52 6.21 1.85
CA THR A 227 -25.65 5.03 1.88
C THR A 227 -24.90 4.84 0.56
N TYR A 228 -25.52 5.16 -0.57
CA TYR A 228 -24.91 5.14 -1.90
C TYR A 228 -23.80 6.19 -2.03
N GLU A 229 -24.12 7.45 -1.72
CA GLU A 229 -23.17 8.58 -1.72
C GLU A 229 -22.01 8.34 -0.73
N ALA A 230 -22.31 7.84 0.49
CA ALA A 230 -21.26 7.48 1.46
C ALA A 230 -20.39 6.31 0.99
N TYR A 231 -20.93 5.32 0.27
CA TYR A 231 -20.13 4.20 -0.25
C TYR A 231 -19.14 4.66 -1.32
N LEU A 232 -19.61 5.48 -2.27
CA LEU A 232 -18.75 6.03 -3.31
C LEU A 232 -17.69 6.98 -2.74
N SER A 233 -18.02 7.74 -1.68
CA SER A 233 -17.04 8.53 -0.92
C SER A 233 -16.00 7.66 -0.20
N LEU A 234 -16.41 6.54 0.41
CA LEU A 234 -15.50 5.58 1.04
C LEU A 234 -14.53 4.98 0.01
N ILE A 235 -15.03 4.33 -1.04
CA ILE A 235 -14.15 3.60 -1.97
C ILE A 235 -13.28 4.53 -2.82
N SER A 236 -13.71 5.79 -3.05
CA SER A 236 -12.86 6.78 -3.73
C SER A 236 -11.75 7.35 -2.84
N ARG A 237 -11.94 7.38 -1.51
CA ARG A 237 -10.90 7.73 -0.53
C ARG A 237 -10.01 6.54 -0.14
N MET A 238 -10.52 5.31 -0.17
CA MET A 238 -9.71 4.10 0.04
C MET A 238 -8.85 3.79 -1.19
N THR A 239 -9.47 3.53 -2.33
CA THR A 239 -8.72 3.25 -3.56
C THR A 239 -8.37 4.57 -4.24
N ASN A 240 -9.27 5.13 -5.04
CA ASN A 240 -9.03 6.34 -5.85
C ASN A 240 -10.32 6.87 -6.52
N PRO A 241 -10.30 8.07 -7.14
CA PRO A 241 -11.40 8.59 -7.95
C PRO A 241 -11.93 7.58 -8.98
N LEU A 242 -13.23 7.64 -9.24
CA LEU A 242 -13.93 6.72 -10.14
C LEU A 242 -13.43 6.83 -11.59
N ALA A 243 -13.42 5.69 -12.29
CA ALA A 243 -12.99 5.57 -13.69
C ALA A 243 -14.12 5.80 -14.70
N THR A 244 -15.37 5.64 -14.28
CA THR A 244 -16.59 5.98 -15.03
C THR A 244 -17.54 6.76 -14.13
N ASP A 245 -18.55 7.41 -14.71
CA ASP A 245 -19.52 8.18 -13.94
C ASP A 245 -20.44 7.23 -13.11
N SER A 246 -20.98 7.75 -12.00
CA SER A 246 -21.90 7.06 -11.09
C SER A 246 -23.34 7.56 -11.25
N LEU A 247 -24.30 6.94 -10.57
CA LEU A 247 -25.68 7.44 -10.53
C LEU A 247 -25.83 8.76 -9.74
N GLU A 248 -24.79 9.27 -9.07
CA GLU A 248 -24.85 10.56 -8.32
C GLU A 248 -25.23 11.73 -9.23
N GLY A 249 -24.75 11.74 -10.48
CA GLY A 249 -25.11 12.75 -11.49
C GLY A 249 -26.62 12.73 -11.80
N PRO A 250 -27.18 11.61 -12.28
CA PRO A 250 -28.62 11.40 -12.43
C PRO A 250 -29.44 11.70 -11.17
N ILE A 251 -29.02 11.23 -9.98
CA ILE A 251 -29.73 11.46 -8.71
C ILE A 251 -29.78 12.95 -8.38
N LYS A 252 -28.69 13.69 -8.59
CA LYS A 252 -28.65 15.14 -8.36
C LYS A 252 -29.51 15.92 -9.36
N GLN A 253 -29.63 15.48 -10.60
CA GLN A 253 -30.54 16.10 -11.57
C GLN A 253 -32.01 15.95 -11.15
N LEU A 254 -32.37 14.84 -10.48
CA LEU A 254 -33.72 14.64 -9.95
C LEU A 254 -34.08 15.61 -8.82
N ASP A 255 -33.10 16.18 -8.10
CA ASP A 255 -33.33 17.32 -7.18
C ASP A 255 -33.76 18.59 -7.91
N GLU A 256 -33.35 18.75 -9.17
CA GLU A 256 -33.78 19.82 -10.09
C GLU A 256 -35.07 19.43 -10.85
N GLY A 257 -35.72 18.32 -10.49
CA GLY A 257 -36.96 17.84 -11.09
C GLY A 257 -36.81 17.25 -12.50
N ARG A 258 -35.58 16.99 -12.96
CA ARG A 258 -35.28 16.58 -14.35
C ARG A 258 -34.27 15.44 -14.41
N ILE A 259 -34.09 14.86 -15.57
CA ILE A 259 -32.96 13.96 -15.86
C ILE A 259 -32.61 14.09 -17.35
N ALA A 260 -31.34 14.28 -17.64
CA ALA A 260 -30.82 14.35 -19.00
C ALA A 260 -30.36 12.97 -19.48
N PRO A 261 -30.46 12.67 -20.79
CA PRO A 261 -29.68 11.59 -21.40
C PRO A 261 -28.18 11.80 -21.17
N THR A 262 -27.44 10.71 -21.03
CA THR A 262 -25.97 10.74 -20.98
C THR A 262 -25.39 9.65 -21.86
N ASP A 263 -24.50 10.06 -22.78
CA ASP A 263 -23.75 9.15 -23.66
C ASP A 263 -22.49 8.58 -22.98
N ARG A 264 -22.24 8.95 -21.71
CA ARG A 264 -21.10 8.47 -20.93
C ARG A 264 -21.41 7.13 -20.26
N PRO A 265 -20.47 6.17 -20.24
CA PRO A 265 -20.59 4.94 -19.46
C PRO A 265 -20.88 5.22 -17.99
N LEU A 266 -21.96 4.61 -17.49
CA LEU A 266 -22.35 4.59 -16.08
C LEU A 266 -22.15 3.19 -15.50
N ALA A 267 -21.80 3.10 -14.22
CA ALA A 267 -21.87 1.85 -13.44
C ALA A 267 -22.60 2.12 -12.12
N PHE A 268 -23.19 1.08 -11.50
CA PHE A 268 -23.86 1.25 -10.22
C PHE A 268 -22.82 1.52 -9.12
N PHE A 269 -21.79 0.69 -9.05
CA PHE A 269 -20.55 0.98 -8.32
C PHE A 269 -19.40 1.02 -9.34
N PRO A 270 -19.00 2.20 -9.84
CA PRO A 270 -17.85 2.33 -10.73
C PRO A 270 -16.55 1.81 -10.11
N ALA A 271 -15.65 1.26 -10.93
CA ALA A 271 -14.30 0.95 -10.51
C ALA A 271 -13.48 2.24 -10.31
N SER A 272 -12.53 2.23 -9.36
CA SER A 272 -11.56 3.32 -9.18
C SER A 272 -10.45 3.31 -10.24
N ARG A 273 -9.84 4.48 -10.46
CA ARG A 273 -8.67 4.65 -11.33
C ARG A 273 -7.37 4.20 -10.66
N ALA A 274 -6.42 3.78 -11.49
CA ALA A 274 -5.06 3.42 -11.09
C ALA A 274 -4.08 3.91 -12.17
N HIS A 275 -2.89 4.37 -11.78
CA HIS A 275 -1.92 4.96 -12.71
C HIS A 275 -1.48 3.99 -13.82
N GLU A 276 -1.44 2.69 -13.51
CA GLU A 276 -1.15 1.59 -14.41
C GLU A 276 -2.19 1.51 -15.55
N THR A 277 -3.47 1.63 -15.18
CA THR A 277 -4.61 1.59 -16.12
C THR A 277 -4.70 2.88 -16.93
N ASP A 278 -4.51 4.04 -16.29
CA ASP A 278 -4.42 5.33 -17.00
C ASP A 278 -3.27 5.35 -18.02
N LEU A 279 -2.14 4.70 -17.72
CA LEU A 279 -0.99 4.64 -18.60
C LEU A 279 -1.21 3.67 -19.77
N ILE A 280 -1.65 2.43 -19.54
CA ILE A 280 -1.85 1.46 -20.63
C ILE A 280 -2.93 1.95 -21.63
N MET A 281 -4.00 2.58 -21.12
CA MET A 281 -5.05 3.17 -21.96
C MET A 281 -4.56 4.41 -22.74
N ARG A 282 -3.59 5.16 -22.22
CA ARG A 282 -2.97 6.30 -22.92
C ARG A 282 -1.92 5.87 -23.96
N LEU A 283 -1.22 4.77 -23.71
CA LEU A 283 -0.19 4.23 -24.61
C LEU A 283 -0.79 3.53 -25.83
N PHE A 284 -1.86 2.75 -25.62
CA PHE A 284 -2.40 1.86 -26.64
C PHE A 284 -3.90 2.07 -26.87
N GLY A 285 -4.72 2.05 -25.81
CA GLY A 285 -6.18 2.08 -25.97
C GLY A 285 -6.66 0.85 -26.75
N ASP A 286 -7.20 1.06 -27.96
CA ASP A 286 -7.57 -0.02 -28.89
C ASP A 286 -6.43 -0.45 -29.86
N GLN A 287 -5.23 0.14 -29.75
CA GLN A 287 -4.07 -0.23 -30.58
C GLN A 287 -3.40 -1.55 -30.11
N PRO A 288 -2.74 -2.30 -31.02
CA PRO A 288 -2.00 -3.52 -30.65
C PRO A 288 -0.84 -3.23 -29.68
N ILE A 289 -0.71 -4.06 -28.64
CA ILE A 289 0.37 -3.95 -27.65
C ILE A 289 1.66 -4.60 -28.22
N PRO A 290 2.82 -3.92 -28.20
CA PRO A 290 4.09 -4.48 -28.68
C PRO A 290 4.49 -5.79 -27.99
N GLU A 291 5.22 -6.63 -28.72
CA GLU A 291 5.88 -7.80 -28.13
C GLU A 291 6.98 -7.34 -27.15
N GLY A 292 7.23 -8.12 -26.10
CA GLY A 292 8.19 -7.79 -25.04
C GLY A 292 7.78 -6.61 -24.14
N PHE A 293 6.65 -5.94 -24.37
CA PHE A 293 6.22 -4.79 -23.55
C PHE A 293 6.12 -5.17 -22.07
N SER A 294 6.67 -4.30 -21.20
CA SER A 294 6.64 -4.38 -19.74
C SER A 294 6.01 -3.11 -19.20
N LEU A 295 4.87 -3.23 -18.50
CA LEU A 295 4.15 -2.06 -17.99
C LEU A 295 4.94 -1.37 -16.87
N VAL A 296 5.60 -2.16 -16.01
CA VAL A 296 6.35 -1.61 -14.87
C VAL A 296 7.62 -0.86 -15.30
N ASP A 297 8.33 -1.32 -16.33
CA ASP A 297 9.55 -0.65 -16.81
C ASP A 297 9.23 0.68 -17.53
N GLU A 298 8.12 0.76 -18.28
CA GLU A 298 7.63 2.02 -18.87
C GLU A 298 7.12 3.00 -17.80
N MET A 299 6.57 2.52 -16.67
CA MET A 299 6.26 3.37 -15.51
C MET A 299 7.52 3.93 -14.86
N ILE A 300 8.51 3.08 -14.53
CA ILE A 300 9.80 3.47 -13.93
C ILE A 300 10.45 4.58 -14.77
N LYS A 301 10.60 4.33 -16.07
CA LYS A 301 11.14 5.29 -17.06
C LYS A 301 10.39 6.63 -17.04
N ARG A 302 9.06 6.61 -16.94
CA ARG A 302 8.24 7.83 -16.91
C ARG A 302 8.31 8.61 -15.61
N ILE A 303 8.44 7.94 -14.47
CA ILE A 303 8.66 8.54 -13.15
C ILE A 303 10.05 9.19 -13.10
N GLN A 304 11.08 8.48 -13.56
CA GLN A 304 12.45 9.02 -13.66
C GLN A 304 12.50 10.25 -14.57
N ALA A 305 11.81 10.23 -15.72
CA ALA A 305 11.66 11.37 -16.61
C ALA A 305 10.74 12.50 -16.09
N GLY A 306 10.07 12.35 -14.94
CA GLY A 306 9.15 13.34 -14.39
C GLY A 306 7.83 13.51 -15.18
N THR A 307 7.52 12.58 -16.09
CA THR A 307 6.31 12.58 -16.93
C THR A 307 5.12 11.87 -16.28
N ILE A 308 5.38 11.12 -15.21
CA ILE A 308 4.40 10.71 -14.21
C ILE A 308 4.86 11.30 -12.88
N ASP A 309 3.98 12.07 -12.25
CA ASP A 309 4.12 12.58 -10.89
C ASP A 309 3.28 11.70 -9.97
N LEU A 310 3.89 11.11 -8.95
CA LEU A 310 3.19 10.23 -8.00
C LEU A 310 2.62 10.99 -6.80
N ARG A 311 2.86 12.31 -6.66
CA ARG A 311 2.45 13.07 -5.48
C ARG A 311 0.92 13.11 -5.34
N PRO A 312 0.35 12.68 -4.20
CA PRO A 312 -1.09 12.56 -4.03
C PRO A 312 -1.76 13.93 -3.98
N THR A 313 -2.85 14.07 -4.74
CA THR A 313 -3.68 15.27 -4.77
C THR A 313 -4.69 15.30 -3.62
N GLN A 314 -5.52 16.36 -3.54
CA GLN A 314 -6.70 16.39 -2.66
C GLN A 314 -7.77 15.33 -3.01
N LYS A 315 -7.76 14.81 -4.26
CA LYS A 315 -8.69 13.76 -4.72
C LYS A 315 -8.11 12.35 -4.63
N SER A 316 -6.81 12.23 -4.36
CA SER A 316 -6.08 10.96 -4.31
C SER A 316 -6.44 10.15 -3.07
N GLY A 317 -6.79 8.88 -3.27
CA GLY A 317 -7.12 7.94 -2.21
C GLY A 317 -5.89 7.42 -1.46
N TRP A 318 -6.04 6.30 -0.75
CA TRP A 318 -4.94 5.66 -0.04
C TRP A 318 -4.00 4.93 -1.01
N TYR A 319 -4.50 4.38 -2.12
CA TYR A 319 -3.67 3.72 -3.16
C TYR A 319 -2.58 4.64 -3.75
N ASP A 320 -2.96 5.87 -4.12
CA ASP A 320 -2.01 6.89 -4.57
C ASP A 320 -0.96 7.22 -3.50
N ARG A 321 -1.34 7.26 -2.22
CA ARG A 321 -0.43 7.55 -1.10
C ARG A 321 0.52 6.38 -0.81
N GLN A 322 0.04 5.15 -0.92
CA GLN A 322 0.86 3.93 -0.83
C GLN A 322 1.86 3.88 -1.99
N THR A 323 1.41 4.19 -3.22
CA THR A 323 2.24 4.25 -4.44
C THR A 323 3.28 5.37 -4.37
N TRP A 324 2.89 6.56 -3.92
CA TRP A 324 3.81 7.70 -3.69
C TRP A 324 4.89 7.40 -2.67
N ALA A 325 4.61 6.55 -1.67
CA ALA A 325 5.64 6.13 -0.73
C ALA A 325 6.78 5.37 -1.41
N LEU A 326 6.56 4.77 -2.59
CA LEU A 326 7.55 3.95 -3.31
C LEU A 326 8.48 4.76 -4.23
N GLU A 327 8.16 6.02 -4.51
CA GLU A 327 8.98 6.95 -5.31
C GLU A 327 10.48 7.01 -4.89
N PRO A 328 10.86 6.99 -3.58
CA PRO A 328 12.26 6.94 -3.13
C PRO A 328 13.06 5.73 -3.65
N LEU A 329 12.38 4.65 -4.06
CA LEU A 329 13.01 3.45 -4.62
C LEU A 329 13.37 3.62 -6.12
N VAL A 330 12.73 4.59 -6.80
CA VAL A 330 12.87 4.83 -8.25
C VAL A 330 13.83 5.97 -8.56
N ILE A 331 13.85 6.98 -7.68
CA ILE A 331 14.65 8.21 -7.75
C ILE A 331 15.25 8.56 -6.37
N PRO A 332 16.02 7.65 -5.74
CA PRO A 332 16.60 7.87 -4.41
C PRO A 332 17.47 9.14 -4.35
N GLU A 333 18.14 9.50 -5.45
CA GLU A 333 18.98 10.68 -5.57
C GLU A 333 18.24 12.02 -5.47
N ARG A 334 16.89 12.01 -5.47
CA ARG A 334 16.05 13.20 -5.26
C ARG A 334 15.51 13.33 -3.83
N MET A 335 15.87 12.40 -2.94
CA MET A 335 15.36 12.35 -1.57
C MET A 335 16.33 13.04 -0.58
N PRO A 336 15.86 13.60 0.55
CA PRO A 336 16.73 14.27 1.53
C PRO A 336 17.90 13.41 2.03
N GLU A 337 17.67 12.11 2.22
CA GLU A 337 18.68 11.13 2.63
C GLU A 337 19.84 10.95 1.63
N ALA A 338 19.69 11.35 0.36
CA ALA A 338 20.73 11.20 -0.68
C ALA A 338 22.03 11.95 -0.34
N SER A 339 21.96 13.03 0.45
CA SER A 339 23.14 13.78 0.90
C SER A 339 24.01 13.02 1.92
N HIS A 340 23.46 11.98 2.57
CA HIS A 340 24.13 11.14 3.56
C HIS A 340 24.48 9.74 3.01
N LEU A 341 24.27 9.49 1.70
CA LEU A 341 24.32 8.16 1.09
C LEU A 341 25.11 8.10 -0.21
N ARG A 342 25.96 7.08 -0.36
CA ARG A 342 26.50 6.66 -1.66
C ARG A 342 25.92 5.31 -2.06
N THR A 343 24.92 5.33 -2.93
CA THR A 343 24.31 4.12 -3.50
C THR A 343 25.07 3.66 -4.74
N GLU A 344 25.63 2.46 -4.74
CA GLU A 344 26.27 1.91 -5.95
C GLU A 344 25.22 1.40 -6.97
N PRO A 345 25.57 1.25 -8.27
CA PRO A 345 24.61 0.88 -9.32
C PRO A 345 23.86 -0.44 -9.06
N SER A 346 24.49 -1.41 -8.40
CA SER A 346 23.84 -2.68 -8.02
C SER A 346 22.77 -2.49 -6.95
N TYR A 347 23.00 -1.62 -5.95
CA TYR A 347 21.96 -1.26 -4.98
C TYR A 347 20.82 -0.50 -5.64
N ARG A 348 21.10 0.42 -6.59
CA ARG A 348 20.05 1.08 -7.39
C ARG A 348 19.22 0.09 -8.21
N LYS A 349 19.86 -0.90 -8.85
CA LYS A 349 19.19 -2.01 -9.54
C LYS A 349 18.31 -2.80 -8.57
N GLN A 350 18.77 -3.07 -7.35
CA GLN A 350 17.94 -3.72 -6.32
C GLN A 350 16.80 -2.83 -5.83
N LEU A 351 16.97 -1.51 -5.69
CA LEU A 351 15.88 -0.59 -5.36
C LEU A 351 14.80 -0.57 -6.47
N LEU A 352 15.19 -0.69 -7.75
CA LEU A 352 14.24 -0.81 -8.85
C LEU A 352 13.52 -2.16 -8.86
N GLU A 353 14.20 -3.30 -8.64
CA GLU A 353 13.53 -4.60 -8.49
C GLU A 353 12.69 -4.67 -7.20
N LEU A 354 13.08 -3.94 -6.15
CA LEU A 354 12.30 -3.73 -4.93
C LEU A 354 11.10 -2.80 -5.19
N PHE A 355 11.17 -1.84 -6.12
CA PHE A 355 10.01 -1.07 -6.58
C PHE A 355 9.06 -1.93 -7.42
N LYS A 356 9.56 -2.69 -8.40
CA LYS A 356 8.74 -3.63 -9.20
C LYS A 356 8.03 -4.62 -8.31
N GLY A 357 8.78 -5.14 -7.34
CA GLY A 357 8.29 -5.75 -6.12
C GLY A 357 7.19 -4.91 -5.51
N ILE A 358 7.50 -3.91 -4.67
CA ILE A 358 6.54 -3.24 -3.79
C ILE A 358 5.35 -2.60 -4.53
N LEU A 359 5.47 -2.23 -5.81
CA LEU A 359 4.32 -1.82 -6.62
C LEU A 359 3.39 -3.02 -6.90
N ALA A 360 3.91 -4.16 -7.31
CA ALA A 360 3.13 -5.41 -7.31
C ALA A 360 2.65 -5.75 -5.89
N LEU A 361 3.47 -5.51 -4.84
CA LEU A 361 3.13 -5.68 -3.42
C LEU A 361 2.28 -4.54 -2.84
N THR A 362 1.67 -3.69 -3.67
CA THR A 362 0.75 -2.63 -3.27
C THR A 362 -0.52 -2.71 -4.12
N ARG A 363 -0.38 -3.07 -5.41
CA ARG A 363 -1.46 -3.47 -6.31
C ARG A 363 -2.09 -4.83 -5.95
N GLU A 364 -1.28 -5.74 -5.41
CA GLU A 364 -1.69 -6.82 -4.51
C GLU A 364 -0.54 -7.05 -3.51
N THR A 365 -0.34 -6.13 -2.56
CA THR A 365 0.00 -6.47 -1.17
C THR A 365 0.88 -7.73 -0.89
N HIS A 366 2.12 -7.99 -1.38
CA HIS A 366 2.73 -9.36 -1.32
C HIS A 366 4.29 -9.57 -1.28
N ILE A 367 4.95 -9.45 -0.11
CA ILE A 367 5.98 -10.45 0.32
C ILE A 367 7.46 -10.48 -0.42
N LYS A 368 8.65 -11.14 -0.10
CA LYS A 368 10.06 -12.36 2.14
C LYS A 368 11.27 -13.54 2.09
N GLN A 369 12.54 -13.31 1.66
CA GLN A 369 13.91 -14.00 1.85
C GLN A 369 14.29 -15.54 1.74
N LEU A 370 15.60 -15.92 1.93
CA LEU A 370 16.22 -17.06 2.72
C LEU A 370 17.79 -16.93 2.83
N LEU A 371 18.47 -17.56 3.84
CA LEU A 371 19.89 -17.45 4.33
C LEU A 371 20.71 -18.78 4.12
N ILE A 372 22.03 -19.06 4.30
CA ILE A 372 23.23 -18.75 5.17
C ILE A 372 24.55 -19.08 4.36
N PRO A 373 25.83 -19.31 4.82
CA PRO A 373 26.54 -19.31 6.14
C PRO A 373 27.91 -18.52 6.18
N ALA A 374 28.85 -18.81 7.12
CA ALA A 374 30.23 -18.24 7.22
C ALA A 374 31.24 -19.10 8.06
N PRO A 375 32.59 -18.91 7.93
CA PRO A 375 33.62 -19.40 8.89
C PRO A 375 34.63 -18.31 9.40
N GLY A 376 35.54 -18.65 10.35
CA GLY A 376 36.38 -17.69 11.11
C GLY A 376 37.91 -17.97 11.20
N SER A 377 38.58 -17.28 12.13
CA SER A 377 40.03 -16.91 12.09
C SER A 377 40.96 -17.56 13.14
N ALA A 378 42.25 -17.17 13.14
CA ALA A 378 43.24 -17.44 14.19
C ALA A 378 44.12 -16.18 14.49
N ALA A 379 44.80 -16.15 15.64
CA ALA A 379 45.55 -14.99 16.19
C ALA A 379 46.59 -15.49 17.24
N PRO A 380 47.41 -14.65 17.94
CA PRO A 380 47.56 -13.19 17.84
C PRO A 380 49.03 -12.66 17.81
N GLY A 381 49.17 -11.34 17.68
CA GLY A 381 50.30 -10.55 18.20
C GLY A 381 49.74 -9.32 18.95
N GLN A 382 50.49 -8.72 19.88
CA GLN A 382 50.00 -7.53 20.61
C GLN A 382 50.28 -6.23 19.82
N GLU A 383 49.21 -5.48 19.58
CA GLU A 383 49.20 -4.14 18.97
C GLU A 383 48.36 -3.16 19.82
N PRO A 384 48.42 -1.83 19.56
CA PRO A 384 47.65 -0.85 20.34
C PRO A 384 46.14 -1.06 20.28
N VAL A 385 45.44 -0.59 21.32
CA VAL A 385 43.97 -0.67 21.43
C VAL A 385 43.34 -0.02 20.21
N THR A 386 42.68 -0.87 19.42
CA THR A 386 41.94 -0.50 18.22
C THR A 386 40.46 -0.68 18.52
N ILE A 387 39.68 0.39 18.32
CA ILE A 387 38.23 0.39 18.51
C ILE A 387 37.60 0.39 17.12
N HIS A 388 36.86 -0.68 16.85
CA HIS A 388 36.28 -0.97 15.54
C HIS A 388 34.90 -0.33 15.40
N ILE A 389 34.79 0.70 14.56
CA ILE A 389 33.59 1.50 14.35
C ILE A 389 33.04 1.23 12.94
N ALA A 390 32.04 0.36 12.86
CA ALA A 390 31.27 0.13 11.64
C ALA A 390 29.95 0.95 11.60
N PRO A 391 29.36 1.17 10.42
CA PRO A 391 28.02 1.73 10.26
C PRO A 391 26.96 0.99 11.09
N GLU A 392 26.03 1.74 11.68
CA GLU A 392 24.92 1.17 12.43
C GLU A 392 23.60 1.66 11.84
N LEU A 393 22.98 0.83 11.01
CA LEU A 393 21.61 0.99 10.56
C LEU A 393 20.77 -0.16 11.13
N ALA A 394 19.62 0.16 11.73
CA ALA A 394 18.64 -0.83 12.19
C ALA A 394 17.68 -1.27 11.07
N ALA A 395 17.54 -0.44 10.03
CA ALA A 395 16.78 -0.75 8.82
C ALA A 395 17.45 -0.14 7.57
N GLU A 396 17.01 -0.54 6.39
CA GLU A 396 17.50 0.04 5.12
C GLU A 396 17.40 1.59 5.11
N PRO A 397 18.33 2.29 4.43
CA PRO A 397 18.48 3.74 4.51
C PRO A 397 17.44 4.51 3.68
N LEU A 398 16.16 4.26 3.94
CA LEU A 398 15.01 4.75 3.18
C LEU A 398 14.00 5.53 4.06
N PRO A 399 14.44 6.51 4.88
CA PRO A 399 13.56 7.17 5.85
C PRO A 399 12.36 7.88 5.21
N THR A 400 12.48 8.40 3.97
CA THR A 400 11.37 9.03 3.25
C THR A 400 10.30 8.00 2.83
N TYR A 401 10.66 6.77 2.49
CA TYR A 401 9.68 5.69 2.25
C TYR A 401 8.88 5.41 3.54
N TYR A 402 9.58 5.24 4.66
CA TYR A 402 8.96 4.90 5.93
C TYR A 402 8.04 6.04 6.44
N LEU A 403 8.46 7.30 6.33
CA LEU A 403 7.64 8.47 6.66
C LEU A 403 6.33 8.47 5.86
N ARG A 404 6.42 8.33 4.52
CA ARG A 404 5.25 8.35 3.63
C ARG A 404 4.30 7.18 3.88
N ARG A 405 4.79 5.98 4.23
CA ARG A 405 3.93 4.86 4.67
C ARG A 405 3.23 5.15 6.00
N GLY A 406 3.93 5.69 7.00
CA GLY A 406 3.32 6.09 8.28
C GLY A 406 2.22 7.14 8.09
N GLU A 407 2.46 8.14 7.25
CA GLU A 407 1.46 9.13 6.85
C GLU A 407 0.26 8.54 6.10
N SER A 408 0.47 7.50 5.30
CA SER A 408 -0.63 6.78 4.64
C SER A 408 -1.57 6.12 5.67
N TYR A 409 -1.03 5.61 6.79
CA TYR A 409 -1.85 5.03 7.89
C TYR A 409 -2.63 6.11 8.65
N ARG A 410 -2.02 7.28 8.89
CA ARG A 410 -2.72 8.45 9.44
C ARG A 410 -3.88 8.89 8.54
N PHE A 411 -3.69 8.89 7.22
CA PHE A 411 -4.73 9.21 6.26
C PHE A 411 -5.89 8.19 6.30
N ILE A 412 -5.63 6.89 6.10
CA ILE A 412 -6.72 5.89 6.02
C ILE A 412 -7.53 5.84 7.32
N ARG A 413 -6.90 6.01 8.50
CA ARG A 413 -7.60 6.16 9.78
C ARG A 413 -8.68 7.25 9.71
N SER A 414 -8.34 8.45 9.23
CA SER A 414 -9.31 9.55 9.12
C SER A 414 -10.49 9.23 8.19
N VAL A 415 -10.25 8.51 7.08
CA VAL A 415 -11.32 8.04 6.17
C VAL A 415 -12.31 7.13 6.89
N LEU A 416 -11.81 6.23 7.74
CA LEU A 416 -12.62 5.26 8.46
C LEU A 416 -13.35 5.89 9.67
N GLU A 417 -12.70 6.80 10.39
CA GLU A 417 -13.31 7.57 11.48
C GLU A 417 -14.40 8.54 10.97
N ASP A 418 -14.22 9.16 9.79
CA ASP A 418 -15.27 9.93 9.12
C ASP A 418 -16.50 9.05 8.81
N THR A 419 -16.26 7.94 8.10
CA THR A 419 -17.29 7.08 7.50
C THR A 419 -18.09 6.31 8.54
N PHE A 420 -17.42 5.58 9.42
CA PHE A 420 -18.07 4.69 10.40
C PHE A 420 -18.26 5.37 11.76
N GLY A 421 -17.33 6.26 12.14
CA GLY A 421 -17.20 6.84 13.48
C GLY A 421 -16.11 6.15 14.32
N PRO A 422 -15.40 6.86 15.22
CA PRO A 422 -14.30 6.27 16.00
C PRO A 422 -14.73 5.14 16.95
N GLU A 423 -15.93 5.23 17.53
CA GLU A 423 -16.53 4.14 18.32
C GLU A 423 -16.90 2.91 17.50
N ALA A 424 -17.14 3.08 16.20
CA ALA A 424 -17.42 1.97 15.28
C ALA A 424 -16.12 1.32 14.82
N LEU A 425 -15.08 2.12 14.53
CA LEU A 425 -13.75 1.61 14.14
C LEU A 425 -13.14 0.70 15.23
N ARG A 426 -13.36 1.02 16.51
CA ARG A 426 -12.98 0.16 17.66
C ARG A 426 -13.79 -1.15 17.82
N LYS A 427 -14.78 -1.38 16.95
CA LYS A 427 -15.56 -2.64 16.85
C LYS A 427 -15.21 -3.42 15.59
N ILE A 428 -14.39 -2.85 14.70
CA ILE A 428 -13.81 -3.54 13.56
C ILE A 428 -12.52 -4.20 14.05
N HIS A 429 -12.32 -5.46 13.68
CA HIS A 429 -11.08 -6.19 13.88
C HIS A 429 -10.49 -6.48 12.50
N ARG A 430 -9.15 -6.47 12.38
CA ARG A 430 -8.50 -6.83 11.12
C ARG A 430 -8.84 -8.28 10.75
N GLU A 431 -9.25 -8.54 9.52
CA GLU A 431 -9.50 -9.90 9.05
C GLU A 431 -8.22 -10.61 8.60
N ALA A 432 -8.24 -11.94 8.65
CA ALA A 432 -7.19 -12.78 8.10
C ALA A 432 -7.77 -14.10 7.56
N ALA A 433 -6.98 -14.84 6.77
CA ALA A 433 -7.35 -16.19 6.30
C ALA A 433 -7.60 -17.22 7.43
N SER A 434 -7.31 -16.85 8.68
CA SER A 434 -7.56 -17.62 9.90
C SER A 434 -8.70 -17.05 10.76
N GLY A 435 -9.47 -16.10 10.24
CA GLY A 435 -10.44 -15.27 10.98
C GLY A 435 -9.81 -14.02 11.60
N ALA A 436 -10.65 -13.21 12.24
CA ALA A 436 -10.30 -11.88 12.75
C ALA A 436 -9.18 -11.88 13.82
N ALA A 437 -8.40 -10.80 13.83
CA ALA A 437 -7.36 -10.51 14.79
C ALA A 437 -7.93 -10.09 16.16
N ALA A 438 -7.23 -10.42 17.25
CA ALA A 438 -7.65 -10.10 18.61
C ALA A 438 -7.62 -8.59 18.95
N MET A 439 -6.87 -7.79 18.18
CA MET A 439 -6.77 -6.34 18.34
C MET A 439 -7.84 -5.63 17.51
N ASP A 440 -8.36 -4.51 18.00
CA ASP A 440 -9.25 -3.65 17.21
C ASP A 440 -8.45 -2.85 16.16
N LEU A 441 -9.13 -2.49 15.07
CA LEU A 441 -8.51 -1.86 13.91
C LEU A 441 -8.02 -0.43 14.20
N ALA A 442 -8.58 0.29 15.18
CA ALA A 442 -8.09 1.62 15.55
C ALA A 442 -6.73 1.50 16.27
N THR A 443 -6.61 0.59 17.24
CA THR A 443 -5.35 0.32 17.94
C THR A 443 -4.29 -0.25 16.99
N GLU A 444 -4.65 -1.15 16.07
CA GLU A 444 -3.67 -1.71 15.13
C GLU A 444 -3.23 -0.68 14.07
N LEU A 445 -4.10 0.25 13.64
CA LEU A 445 -3.71 1.42 12.83
C LEU A 445 -2.69 2.31 13.55
N GLU A 446 -2.86 2.57 14.85
CA GLU A 446 -1.90 3.34 15.66
C GLU A 446 -0.54 2.64 15.73
N GLN A 447 -0.52 1.32 15.88
CA GLN A 447 0.72 0.54 15.89
C GLN A 447 1.40 0.53 14.52
N MET A 448 0.65 0.41 13.41
CA MET A 448 1.21 0.45 12.07
C MET A 448 1.74 1.85 11.69
N GLN A 449 1.04 2.92 12.09
CA GLN A 449 1.56 4.29 11.96
C GLN A 449 2.86 4.44 12.77
N GLY A 450 2.87 4.06 14.05
CA GLY A 450 4.02 4.17 14.94
C GLY A 450 5.22 3.31 14.52
N LEU A 451 4.98 2.14 13.93
CA LEU A 451 6.01 1.27 13.36
C LEU A 451 6.78 1.98 12.24
N PHE A 452 6.06 2.57 11.28
CA PHE A 452 6.67 3.21 10.12
C PHE A 452 7.28 4.59 10.44
N LEU A 453 6.65 5.39 11.32
CA LEU A 453 7.26 6.63 11.78
C LEU A 453 8.49 6.37 12.65
N GLY A 454 8.46 5.34 13.50
CA GLY A 454 9.61 4.92 14.32
C GLY A 454 10.76 4.36 13.49
N ALA A 455 10.49 3.65 12.39
CA ALA A 455 11.50 3.23 11.43
C ALA A 455 12.17 4.45 10.78
N SER A 456 11.37 5.41 10.30
CA SER A 456 11.86 6.67 9.70
C SER A 456 12.76 7.44 10.67
N ALA A 457 12.30 7.73 11.88
CA ALA A 457 13.07 8.47 12.89
C ALA A 457 14.32 7.71 13.38
N THR A 458 14.29 6.37 13.41
CA THR A 458 15.48 5.58 13.76
C THR A 458 16.54 5.67 12.67
N VAL A 459 16.16 5.47 11.41
CA VAL A 459 17.07 5.50 10.26
C VAL A 459 17.59 6.91 10.00
N SER A 460 16.74 7.95 10.00
CA SER A 460 17.20 9.34 9.85
C SER A 460 18.27 9.71 10.88
N ARG A 461 18.05 9.37 12.16
CA ARG A 461 19.05 9.59 13.23
C ARG A 461 20.35 8.84 12.93
N GLN A 462 20.25 7.56 12.54
CA GLN A 462 21.40 6.71 12.23
C GLN A 462 22.17 7.13 10.97
N LEU A 463 21.52 7.83 10.03
CA LEU A 463 22.14 8.46 8.86
C LEU A 463 22.85 9.78 9.17
N GLY A 464 22.58 10.42 10.31
CA GLY A 464 23.10 11.76 10.63
C GLY A 464 22.17 12.90 10.21
N MET A 465 20.90 12.60 9.95
CA MET A 465 19.87 13.59 9.65
C MET A 465 19.21 14.07 10.96
N ALA A 466 18.88 15.37 11.03
CA ALA A 466 18.04 15.89 12.10
C ALA A 466 16.61 15.32 11.98
N THR A 467 16.07 14.78 13.08
CA THR A 467 14.77 14.12 13.09
C THR A 467 14.14 14.12 14.48
N GLU A 468 12.81 14.20 14.54
CA GLU A 468 12.00 14.06 15.74
C GLU A 468 10.98 12.94 15.52
N GLY A 469 10.75 12.10 16.53
CA GLY A 469 9.77 11.02 16.47
C GLY A 469 9.96 9.98 17.57
N ASP A 470 8.86 9.36 17.99
CA ASP A 470 8.93 8.16 18.84
C ASP A 470 9.46 6.97 18.02
N ARG A 471 10.39 6.23 18.63
CA ARG A 471 11.04 5.04 18.05
C ARG A 471 10.67 3.76 18.80
N THR A 472 9.98 3.85 19.94
CA THR A 472 9.68 2.73 20.83
C THR A 472 8.79 1.67 20.19
N ILE A 473 7.83 2.04 19.33
CA ILE A 473 7.00 1.06 18.60
C ILE A 473 7.83 0.26 17.59
N PHE A 474 8.69 0.93 16.81
CA PHE A 474 9.60 0.27 15.87
C PHE A 474 10.60 -0.64 16.59
N GLN A 475 11.24 -0.16 17.66
CA GLN A 475 12.22 -0.96 18.42
C GLN A 475 11.55 -2.21 19.02
N ARG A 476 10.43 -2.05 19.73
CA ARG A 476 9.70 -3.19 20.33
C ARG A 476 9.28 -4.22 19.26
N TRP A 477 8.84 -3.75 18.09
CA TRP A 477 8.52 -4.64 16.98
C TRP A 477 9.76 -5.36 16.45
N ALA A 478 10.87 -4.65 16.22
CA ALA A 478 12.14 -5.21 15.79
C ALA A 478 12.65 -6.32 16.74
N ASP A 479 12.61 -6.06 18.05
CA ASP A 479 13.01 -7.02 19.10
C ASP A 479 12.13 -8.29 19.07
N SER A 480 10.85 -8.16 18.70
CA SER A 480 9.88 -9.27 18.60
C SER A 480 9.77 -9.92 17.21
N MET A 481 10.44 -9.35 16.20
CA MET A 481 10.18 -9.57 14.76
C MET A 481 10.23 -11.05 14.36
N ALA A 482 11.09 -11.85 15.01
CA ALA A 482 11.24 -13.27 14.72
C ALA A 482 9.98 -14.13 15.02
N THR A 483 9.04 -13.61 15.81
CA THR A 483 7.81 -14.30 16.24
C THR A 483 6.52 -13.69 15.67
N ASP A 484 6.61 -12.64 14.85
CA ASP A 484 5.44 -11.96 14.31
C ASP A 484 4.64 -12.88 13.34
N PRO A 485 3.32 -13.02 13.50
CA PRO A 485 2.51 -13.98 12.73
C PRO A 485 2.16 -13.50 11.31
N ASP A 486 2.16 -12.20 11.06
CA ASP A 486 2.11 -11.65 9.70
C ASP A 486 3.40 -11.98 8.97
N LEU A 487 4.50 -11.94 9.72
CA LEU A 487 5.81 -12.35 9.27
C LEU A 487 5.97 -13.88 9.03
N ALA A 488 4.93 -14.70 9.21
CA ALA A 488 4.92 -16.14 8.90
C ALA A 488 3.96 -16.55 7.75
N LYS A 489 3.36 -15.59 7.03
CA LYS A 489 2.40 -15.89 5.94
C LYS A 489 3.11 -16.19 4.62
N ASP A 490 2.55 -17.12 3.83
CA ASP A 490 2.81 -17.27 2.39
C ASP A 490 1.95 -16.26 1.62
N ALA A 491 2.51 -15.65 0.57
CA ALA A 491 1.75 -14.86 -0.39
C ALA A 491 2.43 -14.94 -1.77
N ARG A 492 2.57 -16.15 -2.29
CA ARG A 492 2.81 -16.39 -3.72
C ARG A 492 1.51 -16.09 -4.48
N MET A 493 1.59 -15.44 -5.65
CA MET A 493 0.45 -14.70 -6.24
C MET A 493 0.45 -14.59 -7.77
N MET A 494 -0.72 -14.22 -8.31
CA MET A 494 -0.89 -13.79 -9.69
C MET A 494 -1.91 -12.64 -9.77
N VAL A 495 -1.47 -11.46 -10.24
CA VAL A 495 -2.30 -10.26 -10.41
C VAL A 495 -2.55 -10.00 -11.90
N PRO A 496 -3.81 -9.91 -12.38
CA PRO A 496 -4.10 -9.47 -13.74
C PRO A 496 -3.84 -7.95 -13.90
N LEU A 497 -3.09 -7.59 -14.94
CA LEU A 497 -2.77 -6.18 -15.25
C LEU A 497 -3.70 -5.63 -16.33
N PHE A 498 -3.88 -6.40 -17.41
CA PHE A 498 -4.78 -6.15 -18.53
C PHE A 498 -5.01 -7.44 -19.34
N PHE A 499 -6.10 -7.49 -20.10
CA PHE A 499 -6.38 -8.56 -21.07
C PHE A 499 -6.04 -8.09 -22.48
N ASP A 500 -5.14 -8.80 -23.15
CA ASP A 500 -4.74 -8.52 -24.53
C ASP A 500 -5.71 -9.24 -25.49
N ARG A 501 -6.63 -8.46 -26.09
CA ARG A 501 -7.61 -8.94 -27.07
C ARG A 501 -6.97 -9.54 -28.32
N GLY A 502 -5.80 -9.05 -28.74
CA GLY A 502 -5.10 -9.53 -29.94
C GLY A 502 -4.38 -10.85 -29.71
N ARG A 503 -3.88 -11.08 -28.49
CA ARG A 503 -3.21 -12.34 -28.09
C ARG A 503 -4.15 -13.36 -27.42
N ASN A 504 -5.37 -12.95 -27.06
CA ASN A 504 -6.32 -13.75 -26.26
C ASN A 504 -5.69 -14.28 -24.95
N LYS A 505 -4.83 -13.47 -24.31
CA LYS A 505 -4.11 -13.80 -23.07
C LYS A 505 -4.19 -12.64 -22.08
N THR A 506 -4.12 -12.95 -20.79
CA THR A 506 -4.00 -11.93 -19.73
C THR A 506 -2.52 -11.65 -19.46
N LYS A 507 -2.10 -10.38 -19.42
CA LYS A 507 -0.80 -10.00 -18.85
C LYS A 507 -0.93 -9.97 -17.33
N VAL A 508 -0.05 -10.67 -16.63
CA VAL A 508 -0.05 -10.78 -15.17
C VAL A 508 1.30 -10.38 -14.58
N TRP A 509 1.28 -9.79 -13.39
CA TRP A 509 2.43 -9.87 -12.47
C TRP A 509 2.29 -11.15 -11.65
N VAL A 510 3.39 -11.87 -11.48
CA VAL A 510 3.45 -13.03 -10.59
C VAL A 510 4.47 -12.78 -9.50
N PHE A 511 4.08 -13.11 -8.26
CA PHE A 511 4.96 -13.11 -7.12
C PHE A 511 5.33 -14.56 -6.79
N LEU A 512 6.58 -14.93 -7.01
CA LEU A 512 7.01 -16.33 -6.99
C LEU A 512 7.37 -16.82 -5.59
N GLY A 513 7.77 -15.89 -4.73
CA GLY A 513 8.52 -16.16 -3.52
C GLY A 513 9.74 -15.26 -3.42
N TRP A 514 10.82 -15.80 -2.91
CA TRP A 514 11.64 -15.03 -1.99
C TRP A 514 13.10 -15.47 -1.93
N SER A 515 14.03 -14.51 -1.75
CA SER A 515 15.48 -14.78 -1.68
C SER A 515 16.26 -13.67 -0.92
N GLN A 516 17.48 -13.95 -0.45
CA GLN A 516 18.43 -12.95 0.07
C GLN A 516 19.60 -12.73 -0.88
N ARG A 517 20.22 -11.55 -0.75
CA ARG A 517 21.56 -11.21 -1.24
C ARG A 517 22.37 -10.58 -0.11
N PRO A 518 23.71 -10.65 -0.11
CA PRO A 518 24.50 -9.81 0.78
C PRO A 518 24.27 -8.32 0.44
N ALA A 519 24.12 -7.47 1.44
CA ALA A 519 24.28 -6.03 1.34
C ALA A 519 25.50 -5.60 2.18
N HIS A 520 26.36 -4.80 1.58
CA HIS A 520 27.62 -4.35 2.16
C HIS A 520 27.53 -2.85 2.45
N LEU A 521 27.83 -2.47 3.69
CA LEU A 521 27.70 -1.11 4.23
C LEU A 521 29.07 -0.65 4.75
N TRP A 522 29.54 0.54 4.37
CA TRP A 522 30.82 1.11 4.84
C TRP A 522 30.71 2.62 5.01
N PHE A 523 31.71 3.24 5.65
CA PHE A 523 31.82 4.71 5.67
C PHE A 523 32.51 5.24 4.41
N VAL A 524 31.80 6.04 3.63
CA VAL A 524 32.37 6.89 2.56
C VAL A 524 32.95 8.17 3.15
N THR A 525 32.35 8.65 4.24
CA THR A 525 32.93 9.65 5.11
C THR A 525 32.59 9.24 6.54
N PRO A 526 33.59 8.97 7.41
CA PRO A 526 33.32 8.52 8.77
C PRO A 526 32.75 9.65 9.65
N PRO A 527 32.00 9.32 10.71
CA PRO A 527 31.56 10.29 11.70
C PRO A 527 32.74 10.90 12.47
N SER A 528 32.56 12.12 12.98
CA SER A 528 33.59 12.77 13.81
C SER A 528 33.55 12.21 15.23
N ALA A 529 34.69 11.77 15.76
CA ALA A 529 34.76 11.04 17.02
C ALA A 529 35.46 11.83 18.15
N GLU A 530 34.89 11.76 19.35
CA GLU A 530 35.52 12.17 20.59
C GLU A 530 35.62 10.96 21.53
N VAL A 531 36.86 10.60 21.90
CA VAL A 531 37.15 9.50 22.82
C VAL A 531 37.52 10.07 24.18
N THR A 532 36.89 9.56 25.23
CA THR A 532 37.17 9.93 26.62
C THR A 532 37.44 8.70 27.48
N GLN A 533 38.19 8.86 28.56
CA GLN A 533 38.46 7.83 29.55
C GLN A 533 38.45 8.50 30.93
N ASN A 534 37.71 7.92 31.89
CA ASN A 534 37.51 8.51 33.22
C ASN A 534 37.08 10.00 33.18
N GLY A 535 36.21 10.36 32.24
CA GLY A 535 35.71 11.72 32.04
C GLY A 535 36.71 12.72 31.44
N ARG A 536 37.89 12.27 30.95
CA ARG A 536 38.89 13.13 30.30
C ARG A 536 39.08 12.74 28.84
N LYS A 537 39.22 13.72 27.96
CA LYS A 537 39.52 13.49 26.53
C LYS A 537 40.86 12.77 26.36
N VAL A 538 40.86 11.73 25.53
CA VAL A 538 42.05 10.93 25.23
C VAL A 538 42.72 11.47 23.97
N ASP A 539 44.05 11.42 23.96
CA ASP A 539 44.86 11.77 22.80
C ASP A 539 44.67 10.71 21.69
N SER A 540 44.39 11.14 20.45
CA SER A 540 44.20 10.27 19.29
C SER A 540 45.41 9.41 18.93
N THR A 541 46.59 9.68 19.49
CA THR A 541 47.78 8.82 19.39
C THR A 541 47.72 7.57 20.27
N LYS A 542 46.77 7.48 21.21
CA LYS A 542 46.66 6.38 22.19
C LYS A 542 45.54 5.38 21.92
N VAL A 543 44.60 5.73 21.04
CA VAL A 543 43.47 4.88 20.65
C VAL A 543 43.31 4.98 19.14
N LYS A 544 43.53 3.87 18.43
CA LYS A 544 43.24 3.81 16.99
C LYS A 544 41.74 3.59 16.83
N LEU A 545 41.07 4.46 16.07
CA LEU A 545 39.73 4.18 15.57
C LEU A 545 39.88 3.57 14.18
N ASP A 546 39.30 2.39 13.97
CA ASP A 546 39.24 1.76 12.65
C ASP A 546 37.80 1.80 12.13
N PHE A 547 37.62 2.11 10.85
CA PHE A 547 36.30 2.38 10.27
C PHE A 547 35.87 1.23 9.36
N ASP A 548 35.44 0.15 10.00
CA ASP A 548 35.03 -1.11 9.37
C ASP A 548 33.79 -1.01 8.48
N SER A 549 33.63 -2.00 7.62
CA SER A 549 32.36 -2.29 6.94
C SER A 549 31.53 -3.35 7.66
N ARG A 550 30.28 -3.52 7.23
CA ARG A 550 29.39 -4.60 7.66
C ARG A 550 28.72 -5.26 6.47
N TYR A 551 28.60 -6.57 6.55
CA TYR A 551 27.73 -7.36 5.69
C TYR A 551 26.47 -7.69 6.47
N HIS A 552 25.32 -7.33 5.90
CA HIS A 552 24.03 -7.82 6.32
C HIS A 552 23.50 -8.72 5.22
N SER A 553 22.73 -9.75 5.58
CA SER A 553 21.89 -10.37 4.57
C SER A 553 20.72 -9.45 4.27
N LEU A 554 20.51 -9.12 3.01
CA LEU A 554 19.39 -8.38 2.48
C LEU A 554 18.42 -9.30 1.73
N PRO A 555 17.37 -9.71 2.41
CA PRO A 555 15.50 -9.74 1.37
C PRO A 555 15.29 -8.76 0.24
N TYR A 556 15.05 -9.36 -0.92
CA TYR A 556 14.36 -8.82 -2.06
C TYR A 556 13.18 -9.73 -2.47
N PRO A 557 12.12 -9.17 -3.09
CA PRO A 557 11.02 -9.92 -3.70
C PRO A 557 11.45 -10.63 -4.99
N VAL A 558 10.90 -11.81 -5.30
CA VAL A 558 11.13 -12.52 -6.58
C VAL A 558 9.86 -12.48 -7.44
N THR A 559 9.90 -11.69 -8.52
CA THR A 559 8.75 -11.36 -9.37
C THR A 559 9.01 -11.59 -10.87
N ALA A 560 7.93 -11.60 -11.67
CA ALA A 560 7.99 -11.48 -13.13
C ALA A 560 6.69 -10.87 -13.71
N GLU A 561 6.77 -10.36 -14.95
CA GLU A 561 5.61 -9.93 -15.76
C GLU A 561 5.48 -10.84 -16.98
N ILE A 562 4.37 -11.58 -17.11
CA ILE A 562 4.21 -12.69 -18.07
C ILE A 562 2.80 -12.71 -18.68
N TYR A 563 2.62 -13.32 -19.85
CA TYR A 563 1.31 -13.59 -20.43
C TYR A 563 0.83 -15.00 -20.08
N VAL A 564 -0.41 -15.15 -19.64
CA VAL A 564 -1.03 -16.44 -19.30
C VAL A 564 -2.39 -16.62 -19.99
N THR A 565 -2.73 -17.87 -20.29
CA THR A 565 -4.05 -18.26 -20.83
C THR A 565 -5.13 -18.37 -19.74
N LYS A 566 -4.75 -18.70 -18.50
CA LYS A 566 -5.66 -18.86 -17.35
C LYS A 566 -5.11 -18.12 -16.13
N ILE A 567 -5.95 -17.31 -15.48
CA ILE A 567 -5.64 -16.72 -14.17
C ILE A 567 -5.79 -17.80 -13.08
N LEU A 568 -4.74 -18.02 -12.30
CA LEU A 568 -4.75 -18.87 -11.10
C LEU A 568 -5.12 -18.02 -9.88
N ASN A 569 -5.95 -18.55 -8.96
CA ASN A 569 -6.13 -17.92 -7.65
C ASN A 569 -4.92 -18.20 -6.74
N ARG A 570 -4.87 -17.55 -5.57
CA ARG A 570 -3.73 -17.59 -4.65
C ARG A 570 -3.31 -19.03 -4.28
N ASP A 571 -4.25 -19.96 -4.11
CA ASP A 571 -3.95 -21.36 -3.76
C ASP A 571 -3.66 -22.26 -4.96
N GLU A 572 -4.27 -22.03 -6.13
CA GLU A 572 -3.83 -22.65 -7.38
C GLU A 572 -2.37 -22.27 -7.69
N PHE A 573 -2.01 -20.99 -7.49
CA PHE A 573 -0.68 -20.46 -7.78
C PHE A 573 0.37 -20.93 -6.76
N ARG A 574 0.04 -20.99 -5.46
CA ARG A 574 0.90 -21.62 -4.44
C ARG A 574 1.23 -23.07 -4.81
N ARG A 575 0.22 -23.89 -5.13
CA ARG A 575 0.42 -25.30 -5.56
C ARG A 575 1.28 -25.41 -6.83
N HIS A 576 1.23 -24.42 -7.71
CA HIS A 576 2.13 -24.33 -8.87
C HIS A 576 3.59 -24.08 -8.45
N CYS A 577 3.83 -23.08 -7.60
CA CYS A 577 5.16 -22.79 -7.04
C CYS A 577 5.65 -23.84 -6.03
N ASP A 578 4.78 -24.72 -5.55
CA ASP A 578 5.17 -25.88 -4.75
C ASP A 578 5.63 -27.05 -5.61
N ARG A 579 5.17 -27.13 -6.87
CA ARG A 579 5.63 -28.10 -7.87
C ARG A 579 6.92 -27.67 -8.57
N HIS A 580 7.01 -26.39 -8.94
CA HIS A 580 8.14 -25.81 -9.65
C HIS A 580 8.92 -24.90 -8.70
N LYS A 581 10.20 -25.20 -8.43
CA LYS A 581 10.96 -24.60 -7.30
C LYS A 581 11.86 -23.42 -7.66
N THR A 582 12.06 -23.14 -8.95
CA THR A 582 12.95 -22.09 -9.44
C THR A 582 12.18 -21.09 -10.29
N ARG A 583 12.70 -19.87 -10.46
CA ARG A 583 12.00 -18.79 -11.18
C ARG A 583 11.73 -19.22 -12.62
N THR A 584 12.74 -19.74 -13.30
CA THR A 584 12.62 -20.18 -14.69
C THR A 584 11.59 -21.32 -14.82
N THR A 585 11.71 -22.38 -14.00
CA THR A 585 10.77 -23.53 -14.08
C THR A 585 9.32 -23.18 -13.72
N ILE A 586 9.09 -22.21 -12.82
CA ILE A 586 7.75 -21.70 -12.52
C ILE A 586 7.15 -21.03 -13.76
N LEU A 587 7.91 -20.15 -14.42
CA LEU A 587 7.44 -19.30 -15.51
C LEU A 587 7.22 -20.07 -16.83
N GLU A 588 8.07 -21.04 -17.14
CA GLU A 588 7.90 -21.93 -18.30
C GLU A 588 6.57 -22.69 -18.25
N ASN A 589 6.14 -23.10 -17.06
CA ASN A 589 4.94 -23.92 -16.85
C ASN A 589 3.65 -23.08 -16.65
N LEU A 590 3.66 -21.78 -17.00
CA LEU A 590 2.50 -20.88 -16.87
C LEU A 590 1.90 -20.36 -18.21
N GLN A 591 2.58 -20.55 -19.34
CA GLN A 591 2.29 -19.83 -20.59
C GLN A 591 1.10 -20.36 -21.40
#